data_AF-A0A845B862-F1
#
_entry.id   AF-A0A845B862-F1
#
_cell.length_a   1.000
_cell.length_b   1.000
_cell.length_c   1.000
_cell.angle_alpha   90.00
_cell.angle_beta   90.00
_cell.angle_gamma   90.00
#
_symmetry.space_group_name_H-M   'P 1'
#
loop_
_entity.id
_entity.type
_entity.pdbx_description
1 polymer ?
#
loop_
_entity_poly.entity_id
_entity_poly.type
_entity_poly.pdbx_seq_one_letter_code
_entity_poly.pdbx_strand_id
1 'polypeptide(L)'
;MLQFSRKLARWAAICCAVLLGLGASGAANAAVCGRAATPGAAPAGWESYCWLDFTTYNDTTARSTAGQNFSFDLDDGSRLTFNMRVTSTAASGLIAQIAPSWTGAAVGNSSFLNIPGRPILYTRNEGSTVTALLRNITIIPPPGVASINDFAFVVADGESTDNAEYLNYTTNGGVWELLDTVAPQSGNRYPVLTGIGTNTMRSAGGGQPSLIGAHIAGTNRPSQVTVVLRAGGLQGVMLAVRFASIKLDKIIQGARIDPTDQFNFSIRSTSSGTVLASGTTSGTGNGPFTAALVATASGITVTLAESMAPGSASPLSRYRGALTCTNKSTSSPTPLPNGVVTSSYPMAPLAYGDEITCRFTNAAYPHVSLTKALGAGGRIFATDQFSLRIRQGNTVVASTTTSGTGTTVTNGAIPLTQLVGGEVHRLDELAVGSTNLARYSPSLACINAYTGSPTVLPTSVNAAFMPGFGDVIRCTLTNSRDGIRGILEVVKTSQLISDPVNGAVNPKAIPGALIRYRITVRNVGDGTVDSGSIVIKDQLPAGITYNNGAPVTFTNGPTSSGLGTFNPANRVRFSNQPSGLDPYTYTPVTTPDPAIRGVRVTTLGTMAASDGTAIPEFSVTFDTVVQ
;
A
#
# COMPACT_ATOMS: atom_id res chain seq x y z
N MET A 1 75.21 15.04 49.58
CA MET A 1 73.88 14.37 49.51
C MET A 1 73.12 14.57 48.17
N LEU A 2 73.64 15.33 47.19
CA LEU A 2 72.96 15.57 45.89
C LEU A 2 73.44 14.71 44.69
N GLN A 3 74.53 13.95 44.82
CA GLN A 3 75.03 13.09 43.73
C GLN A 3 74.53 11.63 43.78
N PHE A 4 74.04 11.16 44.93
CA PHE A 4 73.52 9.80 45.09
C PHE A 4 72.07 9.65 44.56
N SER A 5 71.28 10.71 44.61
CA SER A 5 69.88 10.75 44.19
C SER A 5 69.68 10.79 42.66
N ARG A 6 70.69 11.24 41.89
CA ARG A 6 70.63 11.23 40.41
C ARG A 6 70.96 9.88 39.78
N LYS A 7 71.70 9.01 40.48
CA LYS A 7 72.01 7.66 39.99
C LYS A 7 70.86 6.68 40.23
N LEU A 8 70.15 6.77 41.36
CA LEU A 8 68.96 5.93 41.60
C LEU A 8 67.81 6.24 40.62
N ALA A 9 67.59 7.51 40.27
CA ALA A 9 66.54 7.90 39.33
C ALA A 9 66.80 7.40 37.90
N ARG A 10 68.07 7.29 37.47
CA ARG A 10 68.43 6.72 36.15
C ARG A 10 68.24 5.21 36.09
N TRP A 11 68.51 4.49 37.18
CA TRP A 11 68.28 3.04 37.24
C TRP A 11 66.78 2.69 37.34
N ALA A 12 65.99 3.48 38.06
CA ALA A 12 64.53 3.31 38.12
C ALA A 12 63.86 3.60 36.75
N ALA A 13 64.33 4.61 36.01
CA ALA A 13 63.81 4.92 34.67
C ALA A 13 64.17 3.85 33.62
N ILE A 14 65.35 3.24 33.71
CA ILE A 14 65.76 2.15 32.82
C ILE A 14 65.00 0.86 33.15
N CYS A 15 64.77 0.55 34.44
CA CYS A 15 63.90 -0.57 34.82
C CYS A 15 62.44 -0.36 34.40
N CYS A 16 61.87 0.84 34.53
CA CYS A 16 60.52 1.13 34.02
C CYS A 16 60.43 1.05 32.49
N ALA A 17 61.45 1.49 31.74
CA ALA A 17 61.47 1.37 30.27
C ALA A 17 61.63 -0.08 29.80
N VAL A 18 62.38 -0.91 30.53
CA VAL A 18 62.51 -2.36 30.24
C VAL A 18 61.24 -3.13 30.65
N LEU A 19 60.55 -2.74 31.73
CA LEU A 19 59.25 -3.30 32.13
C LEU A 19 58.09 -2.86 31.22
N LEU A 20 58.16 -1.67 30.60
CA LEU A 20 57.20 -1.21 29.58
C LEU A 20 57.46 -1.82 28.18
N GLY A 21 58.70 -2.23 27.88
CA GLY A 21 59.05 -2.93 26.63
C GLY A 21 58.67 -4.41 26.61
N LEU A 22 58.45 -5.03 27.77
CA LEU A 22 58.06 -6.45 27.91
C LEU A 22 56.53 -6.68 27.87
N GLY A 23 55.73 -5.61 27.80
CA GLY A 23 54.27 -5.65 27.75
C GLY A 23 53.65 -5.28 26.40
N ALA A 24 54.45 -5.05 25.36
CA ALA A 24 53.95 -4.75 24.03
C ALA A 24 53.40 -6.03 23.38
N SER A 25 52.10 -6.29 23.60
CA SER A 25 51.32 -7.15 22.72
C SER A 25 51.49 -6.65 21.29
N GLY A 26 52.18 -7.42 20.45
CA GLY A 26 52.48 -7.04 19.07
C GLY A 26 51.20 -6.59 18.34
N ALA A 27 51.28 -5.44 17.67
CA ALA A 27 50.17 -4.90 16.89
C ALA A 27 49.63 -5.98 15.92
N ALA A 28 48.32 -6.14 15.87
CA ALA A 28 47.69 -7.04 14.90
C ALA A 28 47.90 -6.48 13.49
N ASN A 29 48.33 -7.32 12.55
CA ASN A 29 48.41 -6.93 11.15
C ASN A 29 47.01 -6.92 10.54
N ALA A 30 46.65 -5.85 9.82
CA ALA A 30 45.41 -5.77 9.07
C ALA A 30 45.45 -6.78 7.92
N ALA A 31 44.47 -7.66 7.88
CA ALA A 31 44.22 -8.62 6.81
C ALA A 31 42.77 -8.44 6.33
N VAL A 32 42.46 -8.98 5.15
CA VAL A 32 41.11 -8.99 4.60
C VAL A 32 40.61 -10.43 4.53
N CYS A 33 39.31 -10.63 4.43
CA CYS A 33 38.76 -11.90 3.98
C CYS A 33 38.10 -11.71 2.61
N GLY A 34 37.95 -12.78 1.84
CA GLY A 34 37.40 -12.70 0.50
C GLY A 34 36.65 -13.95 0.09
N ARG A 35 35.62 -13.72 -0.72
CA ARG A 35 34.85 -14.79 -1.38
C ARG A 35 35.64 -15.38 -2.55
N ALA A 36 35.35 -16.64 -2.88
CA ALA A 36 35.74 -17.20 -4.17
C ALA A 36 35.18 -16.34 -5.33
N ALA A 37 35.79 -16.37 -6.50
CA ALA A 37 35.27 -15.63 -7.65
C ALA A 37 34.18 -16.43 -8.39
N THR A 38 34.31 -17.76 -8.42
CA THR A 38 33.35 -18.66 -9.07
C THR A 38 33.13 -19.93 -8.25
N PRO A 39 31.93 -20.55 -8.33
CA PRO A 39 31.59 -21.70 -7.49
C PRO A 39 32.34 -22.98 -7.86
N GLY A 40 32.63 -23.21 -9.14
CA GLY A 40 32.97 -24.55 -9.63
C GLY A 40 31.80 -25.52 -9.35
N ALA A 41 32.10 -26.63 -8.69
CA ALA A 41 31.12 -27.61 -8.21
C ALA A 41 30.58 -27.32 -6.79
N ALA A 42 30.88 -26.16 -6.20
CA ALA A 42 30.37 -25.79 -4.88
C ALA A 42 28.82 -25.76 -4.86
N PRO A 43 28.18 -26.27 -3.80
CA PRO A 43 26.75 -26.11 -3.58
C PRO A 43 26.28 -24.66 -3.44
N ALA A 44 24.95 -24.48 -3.46
CA ALA A 44 24.34 -23.16 -3.28
C ALA A 44 24.72 -22.55 -1.91
N GLY A 45 25.05 -21.25 -1.91
CA GLY A 45 25.50 -20.52 -0.71
C GLY A 45 27.02 -20.40 -0.58
N TRP A 46 27.80 -20.85 -1.56
CA TRP A 46 29.26 -20.71 -1.61
C TRP A 46 29.74 -19.24 -1.51
N GLU A 47 28.90 -18.25 -1.85
CA GLU A 47 29.23 -16.82 -1.76
C GLU A 47 29.29 -16.31 -0.32
N SER A 48 28.72 -17.05 0.62
CA SER A 48 28.54 -16.60 2.01
C SER A 48 29.76 -16.86 2.91
N TYR A 49 30.81 -17.49 2.37
CA TYR A 49 32.06 -17.71 3.09
C TYR A 49 33.05 -16.57 2.85
N CYS A 50 33.44 -15.89 3.92
CA CYS A 50 34.56 -14.95 3.89
C CYS A 50 35.85 -15.67 4.29
N TRP A 51 36.60 -16.18 3.32
CA TRP A 51 37.85 -16.90 3.55
C TRP A 51 38.95 -15.94 4.00
N LEU A 52 39.59 -16.25 5.13
CA LEU A 52 40.56 -15.37 5.77
C LEU A 52 41.90 -15.38 5.02
N ASP A 53 42.43 -14.20 4.67
CA ASP A 53 43.74 -14.09 4.00
C ASP A 53 44.90 -14.12 5.01
N PHE A 54 45.69 -15.18 4.99
CA PHE A 54 46.86 -15.35 5.85
C PHE A 54 48.16 -14.85 5.23
N THR A 55 48.13 -13.98 4.22
CA THR A 55 49.34 -13.41 3.60
C THR A 55 50.33 -12.83 4.61
N THR A 56 49.85 -12.31 5.74
CA THR A 56 50.68 -11.75 6.82
C THR A 56 51.18 -12.79 7.86
N TYR A 57 50.86 -14.08 7.69
CA TYR A 57 51.28 -15.14 8.61
C TYR A 57 52.81 -15.28 8.67
N ASN A 58 53.35 -15.34 9.89
CA ASN A 58 54.76 -15.54 10.18
C ASN A 58 54.93 -16.73 11.14
N ASP A 59 55.55 -17.81 10.65
CA ASP A 59 55.69 -19.05 11.42
C ASP A 59 56.50 -18.87 12.72
N THR A 60 57.53 -18.03 12.71
CA THR A 60 58.37 -17.77 13.89
C THR A 60 57.55 -17.06 14.97
N THR A 61 56.79 -16.03 14.59
CA THR A 61 55.92 -15.29 15.53
C THR A 61 54.79 -16.18 16.05
N ALA A 62 54.12 -16.93 15.16
CA ALA A 62 53.02 -17.81 15.54
C ALA A 62 53.46 -18.94 16.49
N ARG A 63 54.69 -19.45 16.34
CA ARG A 63 55.25 -20.48 17.24
C ARG A 63 55.84 -19.95 18.55
N SER A 64 55.93 -18.63 18.72
CA SER A 64 56.33 -18.04 20.00
C SER A 64 55.31 -18.34 21.11
N THR A 65 55.69 -18.09 22.36
CA THR A 65 54.75 -18.20 23.49
C THR A 65 53.60 -17.19 23.41
N ALA A 66 53.83 -16.03 22.77
CA ALA A 66 52.82 -14.99 22.56
C ALA A 66 51.84 -15.33 21.43
N GLY A 67 52.28 -16.11 20.43
CA GLY A 67 51.53 -16.33 19.19
C GLY A 67 51.48 -15.07 18.31
N GLN A 68 50.73 -15.15 17.21
CA GLN A 68 50.54 -14.05 16.27
C GLN A 68 49.10 -13.50 16.35
N ASN A 69 48.96 -12.19 16.46
CA ASN A 69 47.66 -11.51 16.42
C ASN A 69 47.20 -11.28 14.97
N PHE A 70 45.94 -11.57 14.70
CA PHE A 70 45.26 -11.30 13.45
C PHE A 70 44.08 -10.36 13.65
N SER A 71 43.87 -9.51 12.65
CA SER A 71 42.75 -8.57 12.57
C SER A 71 42.26 -8.51 11.13
N PHE A 72 41.03 -8.97 10.89
CA PHE A 72 40.41 -9.00 9.58
C PHE A 72 39.28 -7.98 9.51
N ASP A 73 39.37 -7.04 8.58
CA ASP A 73 38.23 -6.19 8.23
C ASP A 73 37.23 -7.00 7.41
N LEU A 74 35.95 -6.94 7.79
CA LEU A 74 34.86 -7.71 7.21
C LEU A 74 33.97 -6.79 6.35
N ASP A 75 33.24 -7.37 5.39
CA ASP A 75 32.42 -6.63 4.42
C ASP A 75 31.32 -5.76 5.06
N ASP A 76 30.89 -6.08 6.28
CA ASP A 76 29.88 -5.33 7.05
C ASP A 76 30.48 -4.18 7.90
N GLY A 77 31.78 -3.93 7.75
CA GLY A 77 32.53 -2.93 8.51
C GLY A 77 32.91 -3.37 9.93
N SER A 78 32.54 -4.58 10.35
CA SER A 78 33.04 -5.18 11.58
C SER A 78 34.46 -5.72 11.39
N ARG A 79 35.10 -6.11 12.50
CA ARG A 79 36.47 -6.62 12.50
C ARG A 79 36.59 -7.90 13.30
N LEU A 80 36.97 -9.00 12.66
CA LEU A 80 37.35 -10.24 13.34
C LEU A 80 38.75 -10.11 13.90
N THR A 81 38.95 -10.47 15.16
CA THR A 81 40.27 -10.54 15.78
C THR A 81 40.46 -11.88 16.48
N PHE A 82 41.69 -12.40 16.44
CA PHE A 82 42.11 -13.53 17.26
C PHE A 82 43.64 -13.56 17.38
N ASN A 83 44.14 -14.30 18.38
CA ASN A 83 45.54 -14.68 18.49
C ASN A 83 45.70 -16.15 18.11
N MET A 84 46.66 -16.45 17.23
CA MET A 84 46.97 -17.81 16.82
C MET A 84 48.34 -18.23 17.35
N ARG A 85 48.37 -19.29 18.15
CA ARG A 85 49.60 -19.93 18.63
C ARG A 85 49.77 -21.29 17.96
N VAL A 86 50.92 -21.52 17.37
CA VAL A 86 51.25 -22.74 16.63
C VAL A 86 52.27 -23.57 17.40
N THR A 87 52.07 -24.88 17.46
CA THR A 87 53.08 -25.85 17.92
C THR A 87 53.27 -26.92 16.87
N SER A 88 54.51 -27.36 16.65
CA SER A 88 54.85 -28.37 15.64
C SER A 88 55.76 -29.43 16.25
N THR A 89 55.61 -30.67 15.82
CA THR A 89 56.56 -31.76 16.13
C THR A 89 57.85 -31.65 15.30
N ALA A 90 57.89 -30.76 14.30
CA ALA A 90 59.04 -30.50 13.44
C ALA A 90 59.64 -29.09 13.69
N ALA A 91 60.80 -28.82 13.07
CA ALA A 91 61.52 -27.56 13.24
C ALA A 91 60.77 -26.32 12.70
N SER A 92 59.78 -26.51 11.82
CA SER A 92 58.88 -25.46 11.32
C SER A 92 57.41 -25.90 11.38
N GLY A 93 56.50 -24.93 11.41
CA GLY A 93 55.06 -25.18 11.52
C GLY A 93 54.35 -25.10 10.17
N LEU A 94 53.77 -23.92 9.90
CA LEU A 94 52.88 -23.67 8.75
C LEU A 94 53.48 -22.65 7.77
N ILE A 95 52.87 -22.55 6.60
CA ILE A 95 53.06 -21.48 5.63
C ILE A 95 51.70 -21.08 5.05
N ALA A 96 51.49 -19.80 4.76
CA ALA A 96 50.30 -19.35 4.05
C ALA A 96 50.45 -19.58 2.54
N GLN A 97 49.44 -20.17 1.90
CA GLN A 97 49.45 -20.56 0.50
C GLN A 97 48.16 -20.11 -0.21
N ILE A 98 48.28 -19.91 -1.53
CA ILE A 98 47.13 -19.71 -2.43
C ILE A 98 46.27 -20.97 -2.50
N ALA A 99 44.98 -20.81 -2.84
CA ALA A 99 44.11 -21.93 -3.23
C ALA A 99 44.16 -22.12 -4.76
N PRO A 100 44.35 -23.34 -5.27
CA PRO A 100 44.57 -24.59 -4.54
C PRO A 100 45.98 -24.69 -3.95
N SER A 101 46.15 -25.42 -2.84
CA SER A 101 47.47 -25.70 -2.24
C SER A 101 48.33 -26.63 -3.10
N TRP A 102 47.70 -27.50 -3.88
CA TRP A 102 48.38 -28.34 -4.87
C TRP A 102 47.38 -28.86 -5.89
N THR A 103 47.88 -29.54 -6.92
CA THR A 103 47.06 -30.04 -8.03
C THR A 103 46.02 -31.07 -7.61
N GLY A 104 46.15 -31.70 -6.44
CA GLY A 104 45.19 -32.69 -5.95
C GLY A 104 44.17 -32.18 -4.95
N ALA A 105 44.26 -30.91 -4.53
CA ALA A 105 43.33 -30.34 -3.57
C ALA A 105 41.91 -30.22 -4.14
N ALA A 106 40.87 -30.40 -3.32
CA ALA A 106 39.49 -30.21 -3.78
C ALA A 106 39.14 -28.71 -3.88
N VAL A 107 39.36 -27.96 -2.80
CA VAL A 107 39.15 -26.51 -2.77
C VAL A 107 40.16 -25.81 -3.67
N GLY A 108 39.68 -24.93 -4.55
CA GLY A 108 40.47 -24.20 -5.54
C GLY A 108 40.66 -24.94 -6.88
N ASN A 109 40.37 -26.25 -6.95
CA ASN A 109 40.36 -27.00 -8.24
C ASN A 109 38.95 -27.41 -8.67
N SER A 110 38.18 -28.07 -7.80
CA SER A 110 36.81 -28.51 -8.14
C SER A 110 35.77 -27.45 -7.79
N SER A 111 35.95 -26.79 -6.66
CA SER A 111 34.97 -25.87 -6.07
C SER A 111 35.67 -24.70 -5.38
N PHE A 112 34.94 -23.59 -5.17
CA PHE A 112 35.48 -22.36 -4.57
C PHE A 112 36.74 -21.87 -5.29
N LEU A 113 36.59 -21.52 -6.56
CA LEU A 113 37.71 -21.17 -7.43
C LEU A 113 38.11 -19.71 -7.27
N ASN A 114 39.42 -19.44 -7.42
CA ASN A 114 39.99 -18.09 -7.40
C ASN A 114 39.70 -17.32 -6.10
N ILE A 115 39.92 -17.95 -4.94
CA ILE A 115 39.86 -17.27 -3.65
C ILE A 115 41.04 -16.29 -3.55
N PRO A 116 40.81 -15.00 -3.24
CA PRO A 116 41.88 -14.00 -3.19
C PRO A 116 42.86 -14.24 -2.02
N GLY A 117 44.08 -13.73 -2.17
CA GLY A 117 45.11 -13.78 -1.11
C GLY A 117 45.72 -15.17 -0.92
N ARG A 118 46.06 -15.50 0.33
CA ARG A 118 46.64 -16.79 0.74
C ARG A 118 45.78 -17.43 1.83
N PRO A 119 44.65 -18.07 1.47
CA PRO A 119 43.66 -18.52 2.44
C PRO A 119 44.01 -19.85 3.14
N ILE A 120 45.02 -20.58 2.66
CA ILE A 120 45.38 -21.91 3.19
C ILE A 120 46.59 -21.80 4.11
N LEU A 121 46.47 -22.33 5.33
CA LEU A 121 47.60 -22.59 6.21
C LEU A 121 48.07 -24.04 6.01
N TYR A 122 49.27 -24.21 5.47
CA TYR A 122 49.80 -25.48 4.97
C TYR A 122 51.02 -25.93 5.77
N THR A 123 51.13 -27.21 6.12
CA THR A 123 52.30 -27.73 6.85
C THR A 123 53.57 -27.62 6.00
N ARG A 124 54.71 -27.36 6.65
CA ARG A 124 56.02 -27.27 5.95
C ARG A 124 56.81 -28.57 5.90
N ASN A 125 56.48 -29.55 6.74
CA ASN A 125 57.28 -30.76 6.89
C ASN A 125 56.39 -32.00 6.81
N GLU A 126 56.86 -32.99 6.07
CA GLU A 126 56.18 -34.26 5.96
C GLU A 126 56.15 -35.03 7.28
N GLY A 127 55.07 -35.79 7.51
CA GLY A 127 54.87 -36.55 8.74
C GLY A 127 54.67 -35.71 10.02
N SER A 128 54.68 -34.37 9.92
CA SER A 128 54.57 -33.50 11.08
C SER A 128 53.14 -33.45 11.63
N THR A 129 53.03 -33.23 12.95
CA THR A 129 51.77 -32.84 13.59
C THR A 129 51.89 -31.38 13.99
N VAL A 130 50.99 -30.55 13.48
CA VAL A 130 50.94 -29.12 13.78
C VAL A 130 49.60 -28.82 14.46
N THR A 131 49.66 -28.12 15.58
CA THR A 131 48.46 -27.63 16.29
C THR A 131 48.43 -26.13 16.23
N ALA A 132 47.36 -25.56 15.67
CA ALA A 132 47.05 -24.15 15.72
C ALA A 132 45.94 -23.90 16.75
N LEU A 133 46.28 -23.22 17.84
CA LEU A 133 45.35 -22.75 18.84
C LEU A 133 44.96 -21.30 18.54
N LEU A 134 43.72 -21.10 18.10
CA LEU A 134 43.11 -19.79 17.92
C LEU A 134 42.38 -19.44 19.21
N ARG A 135 42.73 -18.31 19.82
CA ARG A 135 42.16 -17.84 21.09
C ARG A 135 41.81 -16.36 21.02
N ASN A 136 40.94 -15.92 21.92
CA ASN A 136 40.38 -14.57 21.92
C ASN A 136 39.67 -14.23 20.59
N ILE A 137 39.01 -15.22 19.99
CA ILE A 137 38.23 -15.03 18.76
C ILE A 137 37.06 -14.09 19.10
N THR A 138 37.07 -12.90 18.53
CA THR A 138 36.12 -11.83 18.86
C THR A 138 35.78 -11.04 17.60
N ILE A 139 34.50 -10.70 17.42
CA ILE A 139 34.06 -9.73 16.41
C ILE A 139 33.88 -8.37 17.09
N ILE A 140 34.65 -7.39 16.63
CA ILE A 140 34.52 -5.99 17.02
C ILE A 140 33.49 -5.34 16.09
N PRO A 141 32.40 -4.78 16.63
CA PRO A 141 31.37 -4.15 15.82
C PRO A 141 31.86 -2.87 15.12
N PRO A 142 31.21 -2.48 14.00
CA PRO A 142 31.42 -1.15 13.42
C PRO A 142 30.91 -0.05 14.37
N PRO A 143 31.36 1.21 14.19
CA PRO A 143 30.87 2.35 14.96
C PRO A 143 29.33 2.42 14.95
N GLY A 144 28.71 2.53 16.13
CA GLY A 144 27.25 2.61 16.29
C GLY A 144 26.53 1.28 16.56
N VAL A 145 27.24 0.15 16.56
CA VAL A 145 26.72 -1.17 16.97
C VAL A 145 27.34 -1.57 18.31
N ALA A 146 26.49 -1.92 19.30
CA ALA A 146 26.92 -2.13 20.68
C ALA A 146 27.70 -3.45 20.91
N SER A 147 27.34 -4.53 20.19
CA SER A 147 28.02 -5.82 20.27
C SER A 147 27.62 -6.75 19.12
N ILE A 148 28.54 -7.61 18.67
CA ILE A 148 28.25 -8.75 17.80
C ILE A 148 28.61 -10.01 18.57
N ASN A 149 27.60 -10.78 18.97
CA ASN A 149 27.79 -11.93 19.86
C ASN A 149 27.63 -13.27 19.16
N ASP A 150 27.44 -13.27 17.84
CA ASP A 150 26.77 -14.37 17.16
C ASP A 150 27.25 -14.43 15.69
N PHE A 151 28.15 -15.37 15.44
CA PHE A 151 28.86 -15.60 14.18
C PHE A 151 29.25 -17.08 14.10
N ALA A 152 29.42 -17.58 12.87
CA ALA A 152 29.99 -18.90 12.64
C ALA A 152 31.47 -18.76 12.28
N PHE A 153 32.33 -19.44 13.03
CA PHE A 153 33.71 -19.69 12.63
C PHE A 153 33.75 -20.96 11.80
N VAL A 154 34.33 -20.86 10.60
CA VAL A 154 34.31 -21.92 9.60
C VAL A 154 35.71 -22.49 9.45
N VAL A 155 35.79 -23.82 9.38
CA VAL A 155 37.00 -24.58 9.06
C VAL A 155 36.74 -25.40 7.81
N ALA A 156 37.76 -25.52 6.96
CA ALA A 156 37.70 -26.34 5.77
C ALA A 156 39.05 -27.01 5.53
N ASP A 157 39.00 -28.17 4.88
CA ASP A 157 40.19 -28.81 4.33
C ASP A 157 40.73 -27.95 3.17
N GLY A 158 41.97 -27.49 3.33
CA GLY A 158 42.67 -26.62 2.38
C GLY A 158 43.61 -27.36 1.42
N GLU A 159 43.67 -28.68 1.52
CA GLU A 159 44.51 -29.55 0.72
C GLU A 159 43.66 -30.73 0.24
N SER A 160 43.92 -31.95 0.72
CA SER A 160 43.19 -33.16 0.40
C SER A 160 43.54 -34.17 1.50
N THR A 161 42.73 -34.22 2.57
CA THR A 161 42.98 -35.12 3.71
C THR A 161 42.83 -36.59 3.30
N ASP A 162 43.89 -37.22 2.80
CA ASP A 162 43.89 -38.58 2.29
C ASP A 162 44.78 -39.54 3.11
N ASN A 163 44.90 -40.80 2.72
CA ASN A 163 45.78 -41.80 3.33
C ASN A 163 45.71 -41.82 4.89
N ALA A 164 46.85 -41.58 5.56
CA ALA A 164 46.99 -41.58 7.02
C ALA A 164 46.79 -40.20 7.68
N GLU A 165 46.35 -39.22 6.89
CA GLU A 165 46.24 -37.82 7.30
C GLU A 165 44.95 -37.55 8.06
N TYR A 166 44.95 -36.47 8.85
CA TYR A 166 43.72 -35.98 9.42
C TYR A 166 43.78 -34.50 9.81
N LEU A 167 42.60 -33.90 9.79
CA LEU A 167 42.29 -32.62 10.40
C LEU A 167 41.36 -32.87 11.59
N ASN A 168 41.75 -32.42 12.77
CA ASN A 168 40.94 -32.51 13.98
C ASN A 168 40.64 -31.11 14.50
N TYR A 169 39.37 -30.81 14.70
CA TYR A 169 38.89 -29.49 15.11
C TYR A 169 38.19 -29.59 16.46
N THR A 170 38.56 -28.73 17.40
CA THR A 170 37.90 -28.62 18.72
C THR A 170 37.48 -27.18 18.96
N THR A 171 36.26 -26.98 19.45
CA THR A 171 35.67 -25.66 19.69
C THR A 171 35.13 -25.57 21.11
N ASN A 172 35.24 -24.39 21.72
CA ASN A 172 34.52 -24.06 22.96
C ASN A 172 33.19 -23.32 22.71
N GLY A 173 32.82 -23.11 21.44
CA GLY A 173 31.54 -22.55 21.03
C GLY A 173 30.45 -23.63 20.93
N GLY A 174 29.51 -23.42 20.01
CA GLY A 174 28.51 -24.41 19.63
C GLY A 174 29.13 -25.67 19.03
N VAL A 175 28.34 -26.73 18.95
CA VAL A 175 28.78 -27.99 18.32
C VAL A 175 29.13 -27.77 16.84
N TRP A 176 30.01 -28.62 16.29
CA TRP A 176 30.37 -28.57 14.89
C TRP A 176 29.21 -29.03 14.01
N GLU A 177 28.87 -28.22 13.02
CA GLU A 177 27.87 -28.53 12.00
C GLU A 177 28.56 -28.68 10.65
N LEU A 178 28.16 -29.69 9.87
CA LEU A 178 28.62 -29.84 8.49
C LEU A 178 27.91 -28.78 7.64
N LEU A 179 28.69 -27.91 7.01
CA LEU A 179 28.19 -26.79 6.22
C LEU A 179 28.20 -27.13 4.73
N ASP A 180 29.22 -27.86 4.29
CA ASP A 180 29.41 -28.19 2.88
C ASP A 180 30.26 -29.45 2.72
N THR A 181 30.09 -30.12 1.58
CA THR A 181 30.90 -31.24 1.11
C THR A 181 31.42 -30.89 -0.29
N VAL A 182 32.69 -30.55 -0.35
CA VAL A 182 33.38 -30.10 -1.56
C VAL A 182 33.72 -31.30 -2.42
N ALA A 183 33.14 -31.37 -3.62
CA ALA A 183 33.34 -32.50 -4.53
C ALA A 183 34.82 -32.74 -4.86
N PRO A 184 35.29 -34.00 -5.00
CA PRO A 184 36.62 -34.26 -5.56
C PRO A 184 36.71 -33.77 -7.01
N GLN A 185 37.93 -33.61 -7.52
CA GLN A 185 38.16 -33.33 -8.96
C GLN A 185 37.72 -34.49 -9.86
N SER A 186 37.76 -35.73 -9.34
CA SER A 186 37.27 -36.92 -10.02
C SER A 186 36.85 -37.99 -9.02
N GLY A 187 35.90 -38.86 -9.41
CA GLY A 187 35.37 -39.90 -8.52
C GLY A 187 34.38 -39.36 -7.49
N ASN A 188 34.22 -40.07 -6.37
CA ASN A 188 33.22 -39.76 -5.34
C ASN A 188 33.71 -40.17 -3.93
N ARG A 189 35.01 -39.96 -3.66
CA ARG A 189 35.64 -40.31 -2.39
C ARG A 189 35.83 -39.06 -1.55
N TYR A 190 35.71 -39.20 -0.24
CA TYR A 190 35.84 -38.13 0.74
C TYR A 190 36.59 -38.65 1.97
N PRO A 191 37.23 -37.76 2.75
CA PRO A 191 37.72 -38.11 4.07
C PRO A 191 36.57 -38.62 4.94
N VAL A 192 36.89 -39.57 5.83
CA VAL A 192 35.98 -40.07 6.85
C VAL A 192 35.74 -38.97 7.88
N LEU A 193 34.49 -38.49 7.91
CA LEU A 193 34.06 -37.45 8.82
C LEU A 193 33.41 -38.06 10.07
N THR A 194 33.85 -37.61 11.25
CA THR A 194 33.30 -38.04 12.56
C THR A 194 33.13 -36.84 13.49
N GLY A 195 32.24 -36.94 14.46
CA GLY A 195 32.10 -35.93 15.53
C GLY A 195 31.29 -34.67 15.17
N ILE A 196 30.62 -34.63 14.02
CA ILE A 196 29.57 -33.63 13.73
C ILE A 196 28.47 -33.74 14.81
N GLY A 197 27.95 -32.61 15.26
CA GLY A 197 27.03 -32.51 16.39
C GLY A 197 27.71 -32.54 17.75
N THR A 198 29.06 -32.51 17.81
CA THR A 198 29.83 -32.44 19.05
C THR A 198 30.84 -31.30 19.03
N ASN A 199 31.50 -31.00 20.15
CA ASN A 199 32.54 -29.97 20.22
C ASN A 199 33.88 -30.37 19.58
N THR A 200 34.03 -31.63 19.16
CA THR A 200 35.23 -32.12 18.49
C THR A 200 34.85 -32.92 17.25
N MET A 201 35.27 -32.48 16.08
CA MET A 201 35.09 -33.21 14.84
C MET A 201 36.43 -33.59 14.22
N ARG A 202 36.44 -34.66 13.45
CA ARG A 202 37.62 -35.14 12.74
C ARG A 202 37.28 -35.50 11.30
N SER A 203 38.09 -34.98 10.38
CA SER A 203 38.17 -35.40 9.00
C SER A 203 39.45 -36.23 8.85
N ALA A 204 39.35 -37.50 8.47
CA ALA A 204 40.51 -38.40 8.37
C ALA A 204 40.56 -39.10 7.01
N GLY A 205 41.74 -39.24 6.42
CA GLY A 205 41.90 -39.84 5.10
C GLY A 205 41.47 -41.30 5.01
N GLY A 206 41.53 -42.04 6.13
CA GLY A 206 40.97 -43.39 6.23
C GLY A 206 41.59 -44.40 5.26
N GLY A 207 42.83 -44.18 4.82
CA GLY A 207 43.52 -45.01 3.82
C GLY A 207 43.06 -44.78 2.39
N GLN A 208 42.25 -43.76 2.11
CA GLN A 208 41.84 -43.42 0.75
C GLN A 208 43.04 -42.88 -0.05
N PRO A 209 43.16 -43.19 -1.36
CA PRO A 209 44.18 -42.59 -2.21
C PRO A 209 43.86 -41.11 -2.48
N SER A 210 44.82 -40.36 -2.99
CA SER A 210 44.69 -38.93 -3.28
C SER A 210 43.59 -38.56 -4.28
N LEU A 211 43.32 -37.25 -4.40
CA LEU A 211 42.25 -36.64 -5.22
C LEU A 211 40.84 -36.84 -4.65
N ILE A 212 40.69 -36.75 -3.33
CA ILE A 212 39.38 -36.88 -2.67
C ILE A 212 38.76 -35.50 -2.39
N GLY A 213 37.47 -35.49 -2.06
CA GLY A 213 36.75 -34.26 -1.73
C GLY A 213 37.16 -33.70 -0.37
N ALA A 214 36.48 -32.66 0.06
CA ALA A 214 36.75 -31.98 1.33
C ALA A 214 35.45 -31.70 2.10
N HIS A 215 35.57 -31.46 3.40
CA HIS A 215 34.44 -31.06 4.25
C HIS A 215 34.65 -29.63 4.75
N ILE A 216 33.58 -28.84 4.77
CA ILE A 216 33.54 -27.51 5.37
C ILE A 216 32.59 -27.58 6.56
N ALA A 217 33.04 -27.15 7.73
CA ALA A 217 32.29 -27.22 8.96
C ALA A 217 32.33 -25.91 9.75
N GLY A 218 31.30 -25.67 10.56
CA GLY A 218 31.11 -24.42 11.29
C GLY A 218 30.84 -24.65 12.76
N THR A 219 31.25 -23.70 13.59
CA THR A 219 30.92 -23.64 15.01
C THR A 219 30.48 -22.22 15.37
N ASN A 220 29.42 -22.09 16.16
CA ASN A 220 28.86 -20.80 16.53
C ASN A 220 29.56 -20.23 17.77
N ARG A 221 29.89 -18.94 17.75
CA ARG A 221 30.40 -18.17 18.89
C ARG A 221 31.62 -18.75 19.62
N PRO A 222 32.61 -19.37 18.95
CA PRO A 222 33.80 -19.79 19.67
C PRO A 222 34.58 -18.56 20.13
N SER A 223 35.11 -18.59 21.36
CA SER A 223 36.23 -17.72 21.74
C SER A 223 37.58 -18.43 21.56
N GLN A 224 37.55 -19.74 21.35
CA GLN A 224 38.71 -20.59 21.10
C GLN A 224 38.37 -21.73 20.12
N VAL A 225 39.22 -21.92 19.11
CA VAL A 225 39.21 -23.06 18.20
C VAL A 225 40.60 -23.66 18.16
N THR A 226 40.70 -24.99 18.27
CA THR A 226 41.95 -25.72 18.09
C THR A 226 41.86 -26.52 16.80
N VAL A 227 42.85 -26.34 15.93
CA VAL A 227 43.01 -27.09 14.69
C VAL A 227 44.27 -27.95 14.82
N VAL A 228 44.15 -29.26 14.65
CA VAL A 228 45.28 -30.17 14.56
C VAL A 228 45.38 -30.69 13.13
N LEU A 229 46.51 -30.44 12.49
CA LEU A 229 46.86 -30.96 11.19
C LEU A 229 47.86 -32.10 11.40
N ARG A 230 47.51 -33.31 10.97
CA ARG A 230 48.45 -34.42 10.85
C ARG A 230 48.74 -34.69 9.39
N ALA A 231 49.97 -34.37 9.00
CA ALA A 231 50.48 -34.65 7.67
C ALA A 231 50.99 -36.09 7.56
N GLY A 232 50.67 -36.74 6.44
CA GLY A 232 51.26 -37.98 5.97
C GLY A 232 52.31 -37.63 4.91
N GLY A 233 51.87 -36.90 3.88
CA GLY A 233 52.67 -36.01 3.04
C GLY A 233 52.65 -34.60 3.63
N LEU A 234 51.82 -33.70 3.11
CA LEU A 234 51.57 -32.38 3.71
C LEU A 234 50.10 -32.29 4.14
N GLN A 235 49.67 -31.19 4.77
CA GLN A 235 48.29 -31.02 5.19
C GLN A 235 47.92 -29.54 5.27
N GLY A 236 46.68 -29.19 4.94
CA GLY A 236 46.21 -27.81 4.84
C GLY A 236 44.87 -27.57 5.50
N VAL A 237 44.72 -26.40 6.11
CA VAL A 237 43.43 -25.90 6.62
C VAL A 237 43.13 -24.53 6.06
N MET A 238 41.85 -24.27 5.83
CA MET A 238 41.30 -22.96 5.52
C MET A 238 40.34 -22.53 6.62
N LEU A 239 40.31 -21.22 6.89
CA LEU A 239 39.48 -20.63 7.91
C LEU A 239 38.60 -19.53 7.28
N ALA A 240 37.36 -19.43 7.72
CA ALA A 240 36.42 -18.43 7.24
C ALA A 240 35.51 -17.93 8.37
N VAL A 241 34.80 -16.84 8.10
CA VAL A 241 33.61 -16.41 8.84
C VAL A 241 32.44 -16.28 7.88
N ARG A 242 31.23 -16.54 8.36
CA ARG A 242 30.00 -16.44 7.56
C ARG A 242 28.88 -15.72 8.33
N PHE A 243 28.07 -14.96 7.58
CA PHE A 243 26.97 -14.09 8.06
C PHE A 243 25.60 -14.52 7.50
N ALA A 244 24.51 -13.97 8.07
CA ALA A 244 23.15 -14.00 7.49
C ALA A 244 22.93 -12.74 6.62
N SER A 245 22.09 -12.81 5.59
CA SER A 245 21.74 -11.63 4.79
C SER A 245 20.24 -11.39 4.72
N ILE A 246 19.86 -10.12 4.71
CA ILE A 246 18.48 -9.67 4.55
C ILE A 246 18.39 -8.56 3.51
N LYS A 247 17.52 -8.80 2.53
CA LYS A 247 17.13 -7.86 1.49
C LYS A 247 15.71 -7.40 1.74
N LEU A 248 15.45 -6.10 1.70
CA LEU A 248 14.11 -5.52 1.80
C LEU A 248 13.74 -4.82 0.49
N ASP A 249 12.82 -5.44 -0.24
CA ASP A 249 12.19 -4.92 -1.45
C ASP A 249 10.90 -4.14 -1.12
N LYS A 250 10.49 -3.30 -2.07
CA LYS A 250 9.22 -2.56 -2.01
C LYS A 250 8.49 -2.68 -3.34
N ILE A 251 7.19 -2.92 -3.28
CA ILE A 251 6.27 -2.86 -4.42
C ILE A 251 5.02 -2.11 -4.00
N ILE A 252 4.40 -1.43 -4.96
CA ILE A 252 3.09 -0.80 -4.81
C ILE A 252 2.09 -1.57 -5.64
N GLN A 253 1.01 -1.98 -5.01
CA GLN A 253 -0.08 -2.68 -5.65
C GLN A 253 -1.21 -1.69 -5.92
N GLY A 254 -1.56 -1.54 -7.19
CA GLY A 254 -2.57 -0.61 -7.65
C GLY A 254 -2.07 0.81 -7.79
N ALA A 255 -2.94 1.78 -7.54
CA ALA A 255 -2.63 3.19 -7.64
C ALA A 255 -2.19 3.78 -6.30
N ARG A 256 -1.40 4.85 -6.38
CA ARG A 256 -1.19 5.77 -5.26
C ARG A 256 -2.40 6.69 -5.15
N ILE A 257 -2.72 7.11 -3.92
CA ILE A 257 -3.78 8.09 -3.64
C ILE A 257 -3.43 9.41 -4.29
N ASP A 258 -2.20 9.89 -4.05
CA ASP A 258 -1.59 11.00 -4.76
C ASP A 258 -0.36 10.51 -5.55
N PRO A 259 -0.16 10.94 -6.81
CA PRO A 259 1.02 10.55 -7.59
C PRO A 259 2.37 10.92 -6.94
N THR A 260 2.39 11.91 -6.05
CA THR A 260 3.58 12.35 -5.32
C THR A 260 3.89 11.50 -4.09
N ASP A 261 2.94 10.68 -3.63
CA ASP A 261 3.16 9.79 -2.48
C ASP A 261 4.36 8.89 -2.77
N GLN A 262 5.32 8.81 -1.86
CA GLN A 262 6.47 7.90 -1.94
C GLN A 262 6.71 7.25 -0.58
N PHE A 263 7.37 6.11 -0.55
CA PHE A 263 7.60 5.32 0.66
C PHE A 263 9.10 5.18 0.91
N ASN A 264 9.54 5.47 2.12
CA ASN A 264 10.84 5.07 2.62
C ASN A 264 10.68 3.73 3.35
N PHE A 265 11.54 2.76 3.03
CA PHE A 265 11.58 1.45 3.67
C PHE A 265 13.00 1.17 4.14
N SER A 266 13.13 0.58 5.32
CA SER A 266 14.40 0.52 6.03
C SER A 266 14.54 -0.77 6.83
N ILE A 267 15.79 -1.22 6.92
CA ILE A 267 16.24 -2.25 7.85
C ILE A 267 16.94 -1.50 8.98
N ARG A 268 16.44 -1.64 10.20
CA ARG A 268 16.95 -0.92 11.38
C ARG A 268 17.47 -1.91 12.42
N SER A 269 18.50 -1.52 13.16
CA SER A 269 18.83 -2.23 14.40
C SER A 269 17.64 -2.11 15.36
N THR A 270 17.12 -3.24 15.83
CA THR A 270 16.00 -3.26 16.79
C THR A 270 16.39 -2.65 18.12
N SER A 271 17.65 -2.84 18.53
CA SER A 271 18.16 -2.36 19.83
C SER A 271 18.38 -0.85 19.90
N SER A 272 18.81 -0.23 18.79
CA SER A 272 19.18 1.19 18.76
C SER A 272 18.31 2.07 17.86
N GLY A 273 17.46 1.48 17.01
CA GLY A 273 16.66 2.18 16.01
C GLY A 273 17.46 2.73 14.82
N THR A 274 18.78 2.54 14.81
CA THR A 274 19.68 3.02 13.75
C THR A 274 19.34 2.36 12.43
N VAL A 275 19.25 3.14 11.35
CA VAL A 275 19.03 2.64 9.98
C VAL A 275 20.32 2.00 9.47
N LEU A 276 20.26 0.71 9.17
CA LEU A 276 21.39 -0.07 8.63
C LEU A 276 21.39 -0.04 7.10
N ALA A 277 20.22 -0.13 6.48
CA ALA A 277 20.00 0.19 5.08
C ALA A 277 18.60 0.74 4.86
N SER A 278 18.41 1.49 3.79
CA SER A 278 17.11 1.99 3.37
C SER A 278 17.02 2.15 1.87
N GLY A 279 15.81 2.09 1.37
CA GLY A 279 15.46 2.49 0.01
C GLY A 279 14.28 3.45 0.06
N THR A 280 14.11 4.24 -1.00
CA THR A 280 12.96 5.13 -1.15
C THR A 280 12.37 4.88 -2.52
N THR A 281 11.05 4.74 -2.59
CA THR A 281 10.36 4.65 -3.88
C THR A 281 10.47 5.99 -4.61
N SER A 282 10.51 5.97 -5.93
CA SER A 282 10.58 7.19 -6.74
C SER A 282 9.85 7.02 -8.07
N GLY A 283 9.45 8.13 -8.68
CA GLY A 283 8.78 8.13 -9.98
C GLY A 283 7.36 7.54 -9.93
N THR A 284 6.83 7.27 -11.12
CA THR A 284 5.43 6.83 -11.33
C THR A 284 5.28 5.31 -11.38
N GLY A 285 6.38 4.56 -11.44
CA GLY A 285 6.36 3.09 -11.45
C GLY A 285 5.89 2.50 -10.12
N ASN A 286 5.48 1.24 -10.17
CA ASN A 286 4.99 0.47 -9.03
C ASN A 286 6.04 -0.48 -8.43
N GLY A 287 7.28 -0.43 -8.94
CA GLY A 287 8.38 -1.28 -8.53
C GLY A 287 8.50 -2.58 -9.35
N PRO A 288 9.37 -3.51 -8.90
CA PRO A 288 10.16 -3.43 -7.67
C PRO A 288 11.15 -2.26 -7.68
N PHE A 289 11.22 -1.55 -6.55
CA PHE A 289 12.19 -0.46 -6.35
C PHE A 289 13.53 -1.02 -5.86
N THR A 290 14.61 -0.24 -6.00
CA THR A 290 15.95 -0.63 -5.54
C THR A 290 15.90 -1.06 -4.08
N ALA A 291 16.32 -2.29 -3.83
CA ALA A 291 16.24 -2.91 -2.53
C ALA A 291 17.21 -2.28 -1.52
N ALA A 292 16.80 -2.26 -0.25
CA ALA A 292 17.73 -2.07 0.86
C ALA A 292 18.37 -3.43 1.19
N LEU A 293 19.69 -3.53 1.17
CA LEU A 293 20.41 -4.77 1.45
C LEU A 293 21.32 -4.58 2.67
N VAL A 294 21.25 -5.52 3.62
CA VAL A 294 22.20 -5.61 4.73
C VAL A 294 22.67 -7.06 4.86
N ALA A 295 23.98 -7.25 4.99
CA ALA A 295 24.56 -8.47 5.54
C ALA A 295 24.81 -8.23 7.03
N THR A 296 24.26 -9.08 7.90
CA THR A 296 24.40 -8.94 9.36
C THR A 296 24.93 -10.22 9.96
N ALA A 297 25.83 -10.10 10.94
CA ALA A 297 26.11 -11.20 11.88
C ALA A 297 24.80 -11.72 12.50
N SER A 298 24.70 -13.05 12.72
CA SER A 298 23.58 -13.59 13.48
C SER A 298 23.54 -12.85 14.82
N GLY A 299 22.36 -12.58 15.38
CA GLY A 299 22.22 -11.86 16.66
C GLY A 299 22.12 -10.34 16.62
N ILE A 300 22.32 -9.65 15.48
CA ILE A 300 21.74 -8.30 15.30
C ILE A 300 20.27 -8.48 14.97
N THR A 301 19.39 -8.29 15.96
CA THR A 301 17.95 -8.26 15.69
C THR A 301 17.61 -7.04 14.87
N VAL A 302 16.96 -7.23 13.73
CA VAL A 302 16.56 -6.15 12.82
C VAL A 302 15.07 -5.92 12.84
N THR A 303 14.67 -4.66 12.72
CA THR A 303 13.28 -4.26 12.51
C THR A 303 13.13 -3.74 11.09
N LEU A 304 12.22 -4.35 10.34
CA LEU A 304 11.83 -3.91 9.01
C LEU A 304 10.74 -2.87 9.15
N ALA A 305 10.99 -1.65 8.68
CA ALA A 305 10.05 -0.54 8.88
C ALA A 305 9.84 0.25 7.59
N GLU A 306 8.64 0.79 7.43
CA GLU A 306 8.30 1.73 6.36
C GLU A 306 7.64 3.00 6.89
N SER A 307 7.75 4.07 6.11
CA SER A 307 7.19 5.40 6.39
C SER A 307 6.92 6.12 5.06
N MET A 308 6.08 7.17 5.09
CA MET A 308 6.00 8.06 3.92
C MET A 308 7.33 8.79 3.75
N ALA A 309 7.82 8.89 2.52
CA ALA A 309 8.97 9.73 2.20
C ALA A 309 8.55 11.22 2.20
N PRO A 310 9.48 12.15 2.46
CA PRO A 310 9.22 13.59 2.39
C PRO A 310 8.62 14.01 1.04
N GLY A 311 7.67 14.94 1.08
CA GLY A 311 6.94 15.43 -0.10
C GLY A 311 5.71 14.62 -0.50
N SER A 312 5.43 13.50 0.19
CA SER A 312 4.17 12.77 0.02
C SER A 312 2.99 13.58 0.55
N ALA A 313 1.84 13.51 -0.14
CA ALA A 313 0.63 14.24 0.24
C ALA A 313 -0.22 13.47 1.26
N SER A 314 -0.24 12.14 1.17
CA SER A 314 -1.07 11.26 2.01
C SER A 314 -0.28 10.69 3.19
N PRO A 315 -0.93 10.42 4.35
CA PRO A 315 -0.28 9.70 5.45
C PRO A 315 -0.27 8.18 5.20
N LEU A 316 0.70 7.48 5.80
CA LEU A 316 0.86 6.02 5.63
C LEU A 316 -0.38 5.23 6.08
N SER A 317 -1.15 5.74 7.04
CA SER A 317 -2.39 5.12 7.53
C SER A 317 -3.48 4.98 6.45
N ARG A 318 -3.33 5.65 5.30
CA ARG A 318 -4.21 5.50 4.12
C ARG A 318 -3.76 4.37 3.19
N TYR A 319 -2.66 3.69 3.50
CA TYR A 319 -2.16 2.53 2.79
C TYR A 319 -2.18 1.30 3.69
N ARG A 320 -2.55 0.16 3.11
CA ARG A 320 -2.41 -1.15 3.72
C ARG A 320 -1.06 -1.74 3.31
N GLY A 321 -0.08 -1.67 4.20
CA GLY A 321 1.22 -2.33 4.04
C GLY A 321 1.16 -3.79 4.45
N ALA A 322 1.66 -4.70 3.61
CA ALA A 322 1.80 -6.12 3.92
C ALA A 322 3.24 -6.57 3.69
N LEU A 323 3.81 -7.27 4.67
CA LEU A 323 5.17 -7.79 4.65
C LEU A 323 5.16 -9.31 4.42
N THR A 324 5.90 -9.75 3.40
CA THR A 324 6.22 -11.17 3.17
C THR A 324 7.71 -11.33 3.04
N CYS A 325 8.28 -12.29 3.75
CA CYS A 325 9.67 -12.68 3.62
C CYS A 325 9.77 -14.14 3.17
N THR A 326 10.76 -14.44 2.36
CA THR A 326 11.17 -15.79 1.98
C THR A 326 12.64 -15.98 2.30
N ASN A 327 13.03 -17.22 2.59
CA ASN A 327 14.42 -17.59 2.74
C ASN A 327 14.79 -18.54 1.60
N LYS A 328 15.92 -18.30 0.96
CA LYS A 328 16.45 -19.26 -0.03
C LYS A 328 16.95 -20.54 0.65
N SER A 329 17.39 -20.46 1.91
CA SER A 329 17.70 -21.62 2.73
C SER A 329 16.41 -22.29 3.18
N THR A 330 16.09 -23.45 2.58
CA THR A 330 14.82 -24.17 2.78
C THR A 330 14.75 -24.93 4.11
N SER A 331 15.88 -25.14 4.78
CA SER A 331 15.98 -25.82 6.09
C SER A 331 16.16 -24.87 7.26
N SER A 332 16.14 -23.55 7.03
CA SER A 332 16.32 -22.56 8.09
C SER A 332 15.16 -22.62 9.11
N PRO A 333 15.46 -22.59 10.42
CA PRO A 333 14.43 -22.53 11.45
C PRO A 333 13.86 -21.12 11.64
N THR A 334 14.39 -20.09 10.97
CA THR A 334 13.99 -18.69 11.15
C THR A 334 12.53 -18.47 10.76
N PRO A 335 11.64 -18.09 11.69
CA PRO A 335 10.26 -17.75 11.36
C PRO A 335 10.19 -16.49 10.50
N LEU A 336 9.48 -16.56 9.39
CA LEU A 336 9.34 -15.45 8.44
C LEU A 336 7.89 -14.95 8.36
N PRO A 337 7.66 -13.63 8.32
CA PRO A 337 6.32 -13.10 8.09
C PRO A 337 5.83 -13.45 6.69
N ASN A 338 4.56 -13.84 6.57
CA ASN A 338 3.91 -14.07 5.28
C ASN A 338 2.57 -13.31 5.24
N GLY A 339 2.50 -12.23 4.45
CA GLY A 339 1.30 -11.42 4.30
C GLY A 339 0.89 -10.64 5.56
N VAL A 340 1.82 -10.41 6.48
CA VAL A 340 1.54 -9.74 7.76
C VAL A 340 1.25 -8.26 7.50
N VAL A 341 0.08 -7.78 7.91
CA VAL A 341 -0.30 -6.37 7.78
C VAL A 341 0.42 -5.56 8.84
N THR A 342 1.41 -4.78 8.42
CA THR A 342 2.23 -3.96 9.32
C THR A 342 3.03 -2.91 8.55
N SER A 343 3.44 -1.85 9.24
CA SER A 343 4.46 -0.90 8.80
C SER A 343 5.79 -1.05 9.54
N SER A 344 5.85 -1.92 10.56
CA SER A 344 7.03 -2.20 11.36
C SER A 344 7.01 -3.64 11.87
N TYR A 345 8.05 -4.41 11.60
CA TYR A 345 8.12 -5.81 11.98
C TYR A 345 9.50 -6.14 12.57
N PRO A 346 9.59 -6.49 13.86
CA PRO A 346 10.82 -7.02 14.43
C PRO A 346 11.03 -8.45 13.93
N MET A 347 12.14 -8.69 13.24
CA MET A 347 12.52 -10.04 12.81
C MET A 347 12.97 -10.86 14.01
N ALA A 348 12.69 -12.17 13.97
CA ALA A 348 13.38 -13.12 14.82
C ALA A 348 14.90 -13.03 14.57
N PRO A 349 15.75 -13.40 15.54
CA PRO A 349 17.18 -13.54 15.31
C PRO A 349 17.42 -14.45 14.09
N LEU A 350 18.20 -13.95 13.12
CA LEU A 350 18.48 -14.70 11.90
C LEU A 350 19.38 -15.89 12.21
N ALA A 351 19.04 -17.03 11.62
CA ALA A 351 19.84 -18.24 11.69
C ALA A 351 21.02 -18.15 10.71
N TYR A 352 22.02 -18.97 10.98
CA TYR A 352 23.15 -19.11 10.09
C TYR A 352 22.72 -19.58 8.69
N GLY A 353 23.31 -18.97 7.66
CA GLY A 353 23.03 -19.30 6.26
C GLY A 353 21.72 -18.77 5.70
N ASP A 354 20.99 -17.96 6.47
CA ASP A 354 19.82 -17.22 5.99
C ASP A 354 20.19 -16.27 4.84
N GLU A 355 19.48 -16.41 3.73
CA GLU A 355 19.46 -15.47 2.61
C GLU A 355 18.00 -15.05 2.42
N ILE A 356 17.59 -14.07 3.22
CA ILE A 356 16.20 -13.66 3.35
C ILE A 356 15.89 -12.51 2.40
N THR A 357 14.85 -12.68 1.60
CA THR A 357 14.25 -11.59 0.82
C THR A 357 12.88 -11.26 1.39
N CYS A 358 12.76 -10.05 1.94
CA CYS A 358 11.54 -9.47 2.43
C CYS A 358 10.98 -8.46 1.43
N ARG A 359 9.66 -8.34 1.34
CA ARG A 359 8.98 -7.37 0.50
C ARG A 359 7.83 -6.72 1.24
N PHE A 360 7.86 -5.40 1.36
CA PHE A 360 6.65 -4.63 1.65
C PHE A 360 5.84 -4.43 0.37
N THR A 361 4.55 -4.75 0.43
CA THR A 361 3.57 -4.46 -0.63
C THR A 361 2.54 -3.48 -0.09
N ASN A 362 2.47 -2.28 -0.66
CA ASN A 362 1.51 -1.26 -0.23
C ASN A 362 0.42 -1.11 -1.27
N ALA A 363 -0.81 -1.18 -0.81
CA ALA A 363 -1.99 -0.84 -1.60
C ALA A 363 -2.75 0.26 -0.86
N ALA A 364 -3.24 1.28 -1.58
CA ALA A 364 -4.12 2.27 -0.98
C ALA A 364 -5.36 1.55 -0.41
N TYR A 365 -5.89 2.01 0.73
CA TYR A 365 -7.32 1.76 0.98
C TYR A 365 -8.11 2.36 -0.20
N PRO A 366 -9.22 1.78 -0.64
CA PRO A 366 -9.93 2.31 -1.80
C PRO A 366 -10.35 3.75 -1.55
N HIS A 367 -10.15 4.63 -2.52
CA HIS A 367 -10.64 6.00 -2.47
C HIS A 367 -11.58 6.26 -3.64
N VAL A 368 -12.64 7.04 -3.40
CA VAL A 368 -13.51 7.53 -4.47
C VAL A 368 -13.71 9.04 -4.36
N SER A 369 -13.69 9.73 -5.49
CA SER A 369 -14.20 11.11 -5.60
C SER A 369 -15.45 11.12 -6.49
N LEU A 370 -16.40 12.00 -6.19
CA LEU A 370 -17.61 12.17 -6.98
C LEU A 370 -17.80 13.65 -7.29
N THR A 371 -17.79 14.00 -8.58
CA THR A 371 -17.95 15.36 -9.06
C THR A 371 -19.26 15.51 -9.84
N LYS A 372 -19.98 16.60 -9.60
CA LYS A 372 -21.17 17.00 -10.36
C LYS A 372 -20.73 17.74 -11.61
N ALA A 373 -21.30 17.34 -12.74
CA ALA A 373 -21.34 18.13 -13.96
C ALA A 373 -22.79 18.39 -14.40
N LEU A 374 -22.98 19.40 -15.24
CA LEU A 374 -24.25 19.69 -15.90
C LEU A 374 -24.05 19.58 -17.41
N GLY A 375 -25.01 18.95 -18.09
CA GLY A 375 -25.04 18.90 -19.53
C GLY A 375 -25.39 20.24 -20.17
N ALA A 376 -25.64 20.22 -21.48
CA ALA A 376 -26.07 21.40 -22.22
C ALA A 376 -27.34 22.02 -21.60
N GLY A 377 -27.39 23.35 -21.53
CA GLY A 377 -28.50 24.10 -20.95
C GLY A 377 -28.53 24.17 -19.42
N GLY A 378 -27.59 23.50 -18.73
CA GLY A 378 -27.37 23.66 -17.29
C GLY A 378 -28.56 23.24 -16.42
N ARG A 379 -28.81 24.03 -15.37
CA ARG A 379 -30.00 23.89 -14.51
C ARG A 379 -31.27 24.31 -15.26
N ILE A 380 -32.39 23.70 -14.91
CA ILE A 380 -33.73 24.07 -15.37
C ILE A 380 -34.13 25.39 -14.73
N PHE A 381 -34.09 25.44 -13.39
CA PHE A 381 -34.28 26.67 -12.63
C PHE A 381 -32.99 27.10 -11.96
N ALA A 382 -32.78 28.41 -11.82
CA ALA A 382 -31.58 28.95 -11.19
C ALA A 382 -31.41 28.48 -9.73
N THR A 383 -32.52 28.17 -9.07
CA THR A 383 -32.56 27.63 -7.70
C THR A 383 -32.28 26.14 -7.61
N ASP A 384 -32.21 25.42 -8.74
CA ASP A 384 -32.04 23.98 -8.67
C ASP A 384 -30.69 23.63 -8.05
N GLN A 385 -30.65 22.73 -7.06
CA GLN A 385 -29.42 22.25 -6.44
C GLN A 385 -29.46 20.73 -6.22
N PHE A 386 -28.28 20.11 -6.20
CA PHE A 386 -28.11 18.67 -6.14
C PHE A 386 -27.23 18.30 -4.94
N SER A 387 -27.66 17.34 -4.13
CA SER A 387 -26.86 16.78 -3.05
C SER A 387 -26.26 15.45 -3.48
N LEU A 388 -24.93 15.41 -3.66
CA LEU A 388 -24.19 14.21 -3.99
C LEU A 388 -23.80 13.46 -2.73
N ARG A 389 -23.83 12.12 -2.76
CA ARG A 389 -23.38 11.30 -1.62
C ARG A 389 -22.64 10.04 -2.06
N ILE A 390 -21.69 9.65 -1.22
CA ILE A 390 -21.08 8.32 -1.22
C ILE A 390 -21.65 7.57 -0.01
N ARG A 391 -22.22 6.39 -0.23
CA ARG A 391 -22.88 5.60 0.82
C ARG A 391 -22.28 4.20 0.98
N GLN A 392 -22.35 3.71 2.21
CA GLN A 392 -22.14 2.31 2.58
C GLN A 392 -23.42 1.82 3.27
N GLY A 393 -24.21 1.00 2.58
CA GLY A 393 -25.59 0.73 3.00
C GLY A 393 -26.40 2.02 3.16
N ASN A 394 -26.88 2.27 4.38
CA ASN A 394 -27.66 3.48 4.73
C ASN A 394 -26.79 4.62 5.27
N THR A 395 -25.51 4.37 5.56
CA THR A 395 -24.59 5.38 6.10
C THR A 395 -24.05 6.25 4.97
N VAL A 396 -24.16 7.57 5.13
CA VAL A 396 -23.50 8.55 4.26
C VAL A 396 -22.06 8.70 4.71
N VAL A 397 -21.12 8.21 3.89
CA VAL A 397 -19.68 8.29 4.14
C VAL A 397 -19.17 9.71 3.90
N ALA A 398 -19.63 10.33 2.81
CA ALA A 398 -19.36 11.72 2.49
C ALA A 398 -20.47 12.28 1.60
N SER A 399 -20.68 13.59 1.67
CA SER A 399 -21.66 14.29 0.86
C SER A 399 -21.24 15.72 0.57
N THR A 400 -21.76 16.29 -0.51
CA THR A 400 -21.71 17.72 -0.78
C THR A 400 -23.01 18.16 -1.42
N THR A 401 -23.33 19.44 -1.33
CA THR A 401 -24.49 20.04 -2.01
C THR A 401 -24.03 21.16 -2.91
N THR A 402 -24.47 21.13 -4.17
CA THR A 402 -24.09 22.15 -5.14
C THR A 402 -24.67 23.51 -4.76
N SER A 403 -24.00 24.57 -5.21
CA SER A 403 -24.55 25.91 -5.36
C SER A 403 -24.25 26.47 -6.76
N GLY A 404 -24.79 27.65 -7.07
CA GLY A 404 -24.59 28.34 -8.36
C GLY A 404 -25.81 28.29 -9.28
N THR A 405 -25.73 29.00 -10.40
CA THR A 405 -26.84 29.20 -11.36
C THR A 405 -26.41 28.83 -12.78
N GLY A 406 -27.37 28.60 -13.68
CA GLY A 406 -27.07 28.25 -15.08
C GLY A 406 -26.25 26.96 -15.17
N THR A 407 -25.05 27.05 -15.75
CA THR A 407 -24.10 25.93 -15.85
C THR A 407 -23.06 25.91 -14.73
N THR A 408 -23.01 26.94 -13.88
CA THR A 408 -22.02 27.04 -12.80
C THR A 408 -22.38 26.09 -11.66
N VAL A 409 -21.40 25.26 -11.31
CA VAL A 409 -21.47 24.34 -10.17
C VAL A 409 -20.36 24.71 -9.19
N THR A 410 -20.75 25.22 -8.03
CA THR A 410 -19.87 25.40 -6.87
C THR A 410 -20.19 24.31 -5.84
N ASN A 411 -19.21 23.92 -5.02
CA ASN A 411 -19.33 22.80 -4.06
C ASN A 411 -19.79 21.48 -4.70
N GLY A 412 -19.48 21.28 -5.99
CA GLY A 412 -19.92 20.12 -6.76
C GLY A 412 -19.03 18.90 -6.65
N ALA A 413 -18.01 18.88 -5.80
CA ALA A 413 -17.07 17.77 -5.71
C ALA A 413 -16.97 17.24 -4.28
N ILE A 414 -17.17 15.93 -4.13
CA ILE A 414 -16.68 15.20 -2.97
C ILE A 414 -15.23 14.82 -3.30
N PRO A 415 -14.24 15.28 -2.51
CA PRO A 415 -12.84 14.95 -2.73
C PRO A 415 -12.60 13.44 -2.57
N LEU A 416 -11.39 12.98 -2.92
CA LEU A 416 -11.01 11.57 -2.74
C LEU A 416 -11.23 11.16 -1.27
N THR A 417 -12.24 10.33 -1.07
CA THR A 417 -12.71 9.89 0.25
C THR A 417 -12.33 8.42 0.42
N GLN A 418 -11.63 8.09 1.50
CA GLN A 418 -11.31 6.70 1.83
C GLN A 418 -12.59 5.91 2.10
N LEU A 419 -12.68 4.73 1.51
CA LEU A 419 -13.72 3.74 1.70
C LEU A 419 -13.20 2.54 2.48
N VAL A 420 -14.13 1.69 2.92
CA VAL A 420 -13.78 0.39 3.52
C VAL A 420 -13.53 -0.59 2.37
N GLY A 421 -12.38 -1.25 2.38
CA GLY A 421 -12.02 -2.20 1.33
C GLY A 421 -12.85 -3.48 1.36
N GLY A 422 -13.31 -3.93 0.19
CA GLY A 422 -14.11 -5.15 0.06
C GLY A 422 -15.58 -5.00 0.46
N GLU A 423 -16.04 -3.78 0.73
CA GLU A 423 -17.43 -3.50 1.09
C GLU A 423 -18.21 -2.88 -0.07
N VAL A 424 -19.53 -3.08 -0.06
CA VAL A 424 -20.41 -2.52 -1.11
C VAL A 424 -20.71 -1.06 -0.84
N HIS A 425 -20.43 -0.22 -1.83
CA HIS A 425 -20.72 1.20 -1.85
C HIS A 425 -21.70 1.58 -2.95
N ARG A 426 -22.32 2.74 -2.81
CA ARG A 426 -23.20 3.37 -3.83
C ARG A 426 -22.92 4.86 -3.93
N LEU A 427 -23.04 5.39 -5.14
CA LEU A 427 -22.95 6.82 -5.42
C LEU A 427 -24.35 7.31 -5.78
N ASP A 428 -24.87 8.33 -5.10
CA ASP A 428 -26.20 8.84 -5.40
C ASP A 428 -26.33 10.36 -5.34
N GLU A 429 -27.50 10.81 -5.74
CA GLU A 429 -27.89 12.21 -5.79
C GLU A 429 -29.31 12.39 -5.25
N LEU A 430 -29.53 13.49 -4.53
CA LEU A 430 -30.85 13.94 -4.08
C LEU A 430 -31.13 15.37 -4.57
N ALA A 431 -32.41 15.66 -4.81
CA ALA A 431 -32.89 17.02 -5.01
C ALA A 431 -32.71 17.85 -3.73
N VAL A 432 -32.42 19.14 -3.90
CA VAL A 432 -32.41 20.11 -2.80
C VAL A 432 -33.37 21.26 -3.13
N GLY A 433 -34.16 21.68 -2.14
CA GLY A 433 -35.16 22.73 -2.34
C GLY A 433 -36.28 22.29 -3.30
N SER A 434 -36.57 23.12 -4.31
CA SER A 434 -37.62 22.87 -5.31
C SER A 434 -37.16 22.03 -6.51
N THR A 435 -35.93 21.52 -6.50
CA THR A 435 -35.40 20.71 -7.61
C THR A 435 -36.24 19.47 -7.87
N ASN A 436 -36.54 19.23 -9.14
CA ASN A 436 -37.18 18.00 -9.58
C ASN A 436 -36.21 17.16 -10.41
N LEU A 437 -35.64 16.11 -9.80
CA LEU A 437 -34.71 15.20 -10.47
C LEU A 437 -35.33 14.46 -11.66
N ALA A 438 -36.65 14.26 -11.69
CA ALA A 438 -37.31 13.59 -12.82
C ALA A 438 -37.24 14.42 -14.12
N ARG A 439 -36.85 15.69 -14.03
CA ARG A 439 -36.61 16.56 -15.18
C ARG A 439 -35.15 16.54 -15.65
N TYR A 440 -34.31 15.69 -15.06
CA TYR A 440 -32.92 15.50 -15.43
C TYR A 440 -32.65 14.03 -15.76
N SER A 441 -31.90 13.80 -16.83
CA SER A 441 -31.36 12.49 -17.19
C SER A 441 -29.92 12.38 -16.69
N PRO A 442 -29.64 11.58 -15.63
CA PRO A 442 -28.30 11.45 -15.07
C PRO A 442 -27.44 10.46 -15.88
N SER A 443 -26.15 10.75 -16.02
CA SER A 443 -25.13 9.79 -16.47
C SER A 443 -23.94 9.77 -15.50
N LEU A 444 -23.48 8.57 -15.16
CA LEU A 444 -22.36 8.36 -14.25
C LEU A 444 -21.19 7.73 -15.01
N ALA A 445 -20.05 8.40 -15.00
CA ALA A 445 -18.81 7.90 -15.58
C ALA A 445 -17.73 7.84 -14.50
N CYS A 446 -17.10 6.68 -14.33
CA CYS A 446 -16.05 6.45 -13.36
C CYS A 446 -14.79 5.93 -14.05
N ILE A 447 -13.63 6.40 -13.61
CA ILE A 447 -12.32 5.86 -13.99
C ILE A 447 -11.60 5.38 -12.73
N ASN A 448 -10.74 4.37 -12.87
CA ASN A 448 -9.87 3.90 -11.80
C ASN A 448 -8.41 4.09 -12.23
N ALA A 449 -7.59 4.68 -11.36
CA ALA A 449 -6.16 4.81 -11.62
C ALA A 449 -5.42 3.46 -11.59
N TYR A 450 -6.02 2.41 -11.02
CA TYR A 450 -5.47 1.05 -11.09
C TYR A 450 -5.92 0.34 -12.37
N THR A 451 -5.10 0.44 -13.43
CA THR A 451 -5.35 -0.08 -14.80
C THR A 451 -5.55 -1.60 -14.93
N GLY A 452 -5.42 -2.37 -13.84
CA GLY A 452 -5.68 -3.83 -13.83
C GLY A 452 -6.61 -4.26 -12.69
N SER A 453 -7.33 -3.32 -12.08
CA SER A 453 -8.26 -3.63 -11.00
C SER A 453 -9.39 -4.55 -11.47
N PRO A 454 -9.76 -5.59 -10.70
CA PRO A 454 -10.94 -6.40 -10.98
C PRO A 454 -12.26 -5.70 -10.63
N THR A 455 -12.20 -4.51 -10.03
CA THR A 455 -13.39 -3.76 -9.60
C THR A 455 -14.22 -3.33 -10.80
N VAL A 456 -15.47 -3.80 -10.84
CA VAL A 456 -16.48 -3.32 -11.79
C VAL A 456 -16.97 -1.95 -11.33
N LEU A 457 -16.70 -0.92 -12.12
CA LEU A 457 -17.10 0.45 -11.81
C LEU A 457 -18.60 0.67 -12.06
N PRO A 458 -19.28 1.51 -11.25
CA PRO A 458 -20.70 1.80 -11.44
C PRO A 458 -20.89 2.70 -12.67
N THR A 459 -21.89 2.37 -13.49
CA THR A 459 -22.25 3.13 -14.71
C THR A 459 -23.58 3.89 -14.58
N SER A 460 -24.28 3.71 -13.46
CA SER A 460 -25.53 4.40 -13.17
C SER A 460 -25.62 4.82 -11.70
N VAL A 461 -26.43 5.85 -11.46
CA VAL A 461 -26.68 6.38 -10.12
C VAL A 461 -27.26 5.27 -9.24
N ASN A 462 -26.79 5.20 -8.01
CA ASN A 462 -27.18 4.23 -7.00
C ASN A 462 -26.86 2.77 -7.39
N ALA A 463 -26.05 2.49 -8.43
CA ALA A 463 -25.53 1.15 -8.67
C ALA A 463 -24.54 0.74 -7.57
N ALA A 464 -24.53 -0.55 -7.23
CA ALA A 464 -23.58 -1.11 -6.29
C ALA A 464 -22.23 -1.33 -6.97
N PHE A 465 -21.15 -1.05 -6.24
CA PHE A 465 -19.79 -1.39 -6.63
C PHE A 465 -18.98 -1.72 -5.38
N MET A 466 -17.93 -2.53 -5.52
CA MET A 466 -17.13 -3.03 -4.40
C MET A 466 -15.64 -2.77 -4.67
N PRO A 467 -15.12 -1.60 -4.29
CA PRO A 467 -13.72 -1.25 -4.47
C PRO A 467 -12.76 -2.15 -3.69
N GLY A 468 -11.68 -2.54 -4.34
CA GLY A 468 -10.56 -3.29 -3.75
C GLY A 468 -9.42 -2.38 -3.27
N PHE A 469 -8.45 -2.97 -2.57
CA PHE A 469 -7.23 -2.26 -2.22
C PHE A 469 -6.44 -1.87 -3.49
N GLY A 470 -5.87 -0.66 -3.47
CA GLY A 470 -5.17 -0.06 -4.60
C GLY A 470 -6.08 0.71 -5.55
N ASP A 471 -7.40 0.67 -5.36
CA ASP A 471 -8.33 1.44 -6.20
C ASP A 471 -8.36 2.92 -5.81
N VAL A 472 -8.19 3.78 -6.81
CA VAL A 472 -8.35 5.23 -6.67
C VAL A 472 -9.27 5.67 -7.80
N ILE A 473 -10.55 5.79 -7.45
CA ILE A 473 -11.66 5.93 -8.40
C ILE A 473 -12.10 7.40 -8.46
N ARG A 474 -12.29 7.91 -9.67
CA ARG A 474 -12.83 9.25 -9.91
C ARG A 474 -14.08 9.15 -10.74
N CYS A 475 -15.20 9.61 -10.19
CA CYS A 475 -16.49 9.58 -10.84
C CYS A 475 -17.01 10.99 -11.14
N THR A 476 -17.68 11.13 -12.27
CA THR A 476 -18.43 12.34 -12.65
C THR A 476 -19.89 11.96 -12.88
N LEU A 477 -20.79 12.62 -12.14
CA LEU A 477 -22.23 12.54 -12.33
C LEU A 477 -22.71 13.77 -13.12
N THR A 478 -23.08 13.56 -14.38
CA THR A 478 -23.61 14.60 -15.27
C THR A 478 -25.13 14.55 -15.27
N ASN A 479 -25.78 15.69 -15.00
CA ASN A 479 -27.22 15.82 -15.19
C ASN A 479 -27.48 16.60 -16.45
N SER A 480 -28.13 15.97 -17.41
CA SER A 480 -28.65 16.64 -18.60
C SER A 480 -30.11 16.98 -18.35
N ARG A 481 -30.46 18.26 -18.41
CA ARG A 481 -31.86 18.67 -18.30
C ARG A 481 -32.67 18.16 -19.48
N ASP A 482 -33.95 17.93 -19.24
CA ASP A 482 -34.92 17.75 -20.31
C ASP A 482 -35.07 19.02 -21.17
N GLY A 483 -35.65 18.86 -22.35
CA GLY A 483 -36.04 19.98 -23.21
C GLY A 483 -36.99 20.97 -22.50
N ILE A 484 -36.88 22.23 -22.91
CA ILE A 484 -37.73 23.34 -22.44
C ILE A 484 -39.18 23.05 -22.81
N ARG A 485 -40.09 23.14 -21.83
CA ARG A 485 -41.53 22.90 -22.06
C ARG A 485 -42.41 23.57 -20.99
N GLY A 486 -43.61 23.98 -21.41
CA GLY A 486 -44.67 24.35 -20.48
C GLY A 486 -45.19 23.12 -19.74
N ILE A 487 -45.45 23.25 -18.44
CA ILE A 487 -46.07 22.22 -17.61
C ILE A 487 -47.21 22.89 -16.86
N LEU A 488 -48.44 22.49 -17.17
CA LEU A 488 -49.62 23.06 -16.54
C LEU A 488 -50.07 22.23 -15.34
N GLU A 489 -50.14 22.87 -14.18
CA GLU A 489 -50.86 22.38 -13.02
C GLU A 489 -52.25 23.02 -12.99
N VAL A 490 -53.29 22.22 -12.80
CA VAL A 490 -54.68 22.68 -12.77
C VAL A 490 -55.35 22.23 -11.49
N VAL A 491 -55.95 23.18 -10.76
CA VAL A 491 -56.68 22.93 -9.52
C VAL A 491 -58.08 23.52 -9.65
N LYS A 492 -59.11 22.69 -9.44
CA LYS A 492 -60.52 23.12 -9.37
C LYS A 492 -61.00 23.07 -7.92
N THR A 493 -61.58 24.16 -7.44
CA THR A 493 -62.19 24.28 -6.12
C THR A 493 -63.62 24.78 -6.23
N SER A 494 -64.44 24.51 -5.21
CA SER A 494 -65.83 24.98 -5.10
C SER A 494 -66.07 25.62 -3.74
N GLN A 495 -66.77 26.73 -3.71
CA GLN A 495 -67.13 27.45 -2.47
C GLN A 495 -68.63 27.75 -2.47
N LEU A 496 -69.31 27.44 -1.36
CA LEU A 496 -70.68 27.91 -1.12
C LEU A 496 -70.64 29.41 -0.81
N ILE A 497 -71.32 30.21 -1.63
CA ILE A 497 -71.40 31.67 -1.49
C ILE A 497 -72.62 32.06 -0.67
N SER A 498 -73.77 31.43 -0.92
CA SER A 498 -75.01 31.70 -0.21
C SER A 498 -76.01 30.55 -0.35
N ASP A 499 -76.98 30.47 0.56
CA ASP A 499 -78.18 29.65 0.39
C ASP A 499 -79.47 30.42 0.74
N PRO A 500 -80.65 29.95 0.30
CA PRO A 500 -81.92 30.67 0.51
C PRO A 500 -82.36 30.81 1.97
N VAL A 501 -81.80 30.02 2.89
CA VAL A 501 -82.17 29.96 4.32
C VAL A 501 -81.17 30.74 5.18
N ASN A 502 -79.87 30.48 5.02
CA ASN A 502 -78.81 31.05 5.86
C ASN A 502 -78.14 32.28 5.22
N GLY A 503 -78.50 32.64 3.98
CA GLY A 503 -77.85 33.72 3.25
C GLY A 503 -76.36 33.43 3.07
N ALA A 504 -75.50 34.44 3.25
CA ALA A 504 -74.05 34.28 3.15
C ALA A 504 -73.36 33.77 4.44
N VAL A 505 -74.12 33.58 5.53
CA VAL A 505 -73.56 33.18 6.84
C VAL A 505 -73.74 31.68 7.02
N ASN A 506 -72.64 30.92 7.03
CA ASN A 506 -72.66 29.44 7.14
C ASN A 506 -73.57 28.75 6.10
N PRO A 507 -73.42 29.06 4.79
CA PRO A 507 -74.29 28.53 3.76
C PRO A 507 -74.18 27.00 3.65
N LYS A 508 -75.29 26.36 3.29
CA LYS A 508 -75.44 24.91 3.09
C LYS A 508 -75.71 24.62 1.62
N ALA A 509 -75.28 23.44 1.15
CA ALA A 509 -75.56 22.96 -0.21
C ALA A 509 -77.00 22.42 -0.30
N ILE A 510 -77.99 23.29 -0.14
CA ILE A 510 -79.43 23.01 -0.30
C ILE A 510 -79.95 23.59 -1.63
N PRO A 511 -81.10 23.14 -2.14
CA PRO A 511 -81.69 23.70 -3.36
C PRO A 511 -81.75 25.24 -3.33
N GLY A 512 -81.30 25.87 -4.40
CA GLY A 512 -81.15 27.33 -4.50
C GLY A 512 -79.82 27.89 -3.98
N ALA A 513 -78.92 27.08 -3.41
CA ALA A 513 -77.62 27.55 -2.94
C ALA A 513 -76.68 27.92 -4.11
N LEU A 514 -76.01 29.07 -4.00
CA LEU A 514 -75.04 29.57 -4.95
C LEU A 514 -73.64 29.00 -4.64
N ILE A 515 -73.06 28.29 -5.59
CA ILE A 515 -71.71 27.73 -5.53
C ILE A 515 -70.83 28.44 -6.54
N ARG A 516 -69.68 28.95 -6.12
CA ARG A 516 -68.63 29.46 -6.99
C ARG A 516 -67.58 28.39 -7.22
N TYR A 517 -67.34 28.07 -8.48
CA TYR A 517 -66.18 27.28 -8.88
C TYR A 517 -65.01 28.19 -9.24
N ARG A 518 -63.81 27.79 -8.85
CA ARG A 518 -62.55 28.43 -9.26
C ARG A 518 -61.63 27.37 -9.84
N ILE A 519 -61.24 27.54 -11.10
CA ILE A 519 -60.21 26.74 -11.76
C ILE A 519 -58.96 27.60 -11.84
N THR A 520 -57.91 27.22 -11.12
CA THR A 520 -56.60 27.85 -11.15
C THR A 520 -55.67 27.02 -12.05
N VAL A 521 -54.98 27.69 -12.96
CA VAL A 521 -54.01 27.10 -13.89
C VAL A 521 -52.67 27.79 -13.69
N ARG A 522 -51.62 26.99 -13.46
CA ARG A 522 -50.24 27.45 -13.22
C ARG A 522 -49.33 26.83 -14.27
N ASN A 523 -48.43 27.62 -14.85
CA ASN A 523 -47.34 27.08 -15.65
C ASN A 523 -46.11 26.91 -14.75
N VAL A 524 -45.86 25.69 -14.29
CA VAL A 524 -44.68 25.33 -13.49
C VAL A 524 -43.50 24.89 -14.36
N GLY A 525 -43.69 24.87 -15.69
CA GLY A 525 -42.64 24.55 -16.65
C GLY A 525 -41.74 25.74 -16.98
N ASP A 526 -40.54 25.43 -17.43
CA ASP A 526 -39.47 26.31 -17.88
C ASP A 526 -39.66 26.81 -19.32
N GLY A 527 -40.70 26.32 -20.01
CA GLY A 527 -41.13 26.79 -21.32
C GLY A 527 -42.48 27.50 -21.27
N THR A 528 -42.71 28.36 -22.24
CA THR A 528 -44.01 28.99 -22.45
C THR A 528 -45.04 27.99 -22.98
N VAL A 529 -46.33 28.30 -22.81
CA VAL A 529 -47.42 27.55 -23.47
C VAL A 529 -47.79 28.22 -24.78
N ASP A 530 -48.00 27.42 -25.83
CA ASP A 530 -48.28 27.91 -27.19
C ASP A 530 -49.47 28.89 -27.23
N SER A 531 -49.35 29.89 -28.09
CA SER A 531 -50.31 31.00 -28.16
C SER A 531 -51.73 30.52 -28.46
N GLY A 532 -52.69 30.87 -27.59
CA GLY A 532 -54.11 30.54 -27.77
C GLY A 532 -54.45 29.05 -27.65
N SER A 533 -53.54 28.23 -27.12
CA SER A 533 -53.73 26.77 -27.00
C SER A 533 -54.44 26.32 -25.71
N ILE A 534 -54.54 27.18 -24.70
CA ILE A 534 -55.19 26.81 -23.43
C ILE A 534 -56.70 26.86 -23.60
N VAL A 535 -57.32 25.68 -23.47
CA VAL A 535 -58.76 25.47 -23.52
C VAL A 535 -59.20 24.69 -22.29
N ILE A 536 -59.98 25.34 -21.42
CA ILE A 536 -60.58 24.70 -20.25
C ILE A 536 -61.96 24.21 -20.65
N LYS A 537 -62.22 22.92 -20.51
CA LYS A 537 -63.54 22.30 -20.70
C LYS A 537 -63.96 21.73 -19.36
N ASP A 538 -65.08 22.22 -18.83
CA ASP A 538 -65.59 21.81 -17.53
C ASP A 538 -67.01 21.28 -17.67
N GLN A 539 -67.18 20.00 -17.37
CA GLN A 539 -68.48 19.34 -17.31
C GLN A 539 -69.13 19.65 -15.96
N LEU A 540 -70.37 20.16 -15.99
CA LEU A 540 -71.11 20.43 -14.77
C LEU A 540 -71.66 19.12 -14.19
N PRO A 541 -71.46 18.85 -12.89
CA PRO A 541 -72.08 17.70 -12.25
C PRO A 541 -73.61 17.77 -12.27
N ALA A 542 -74.25 16.61 -12.09
CA ALA A 542 -75.70 16.56 -11.91
C ALA A 542 -76.13 17.27 -10.62
N GLY A 543 -77.36 17.78 -10.57
CA GLY A 543 -77.91 18.46 -9.39
C GLY A 543 -77.43 19.91 -9.21
N ILE A 544 -76.69 20.47 -10.18
CA ILE A 544 -76.40 21.90 -10.24
C ILE A 544 -76.81 22.50 -11.58
N THR A 545 -77.14 23.78 -11.56
CA THR A 545 -77.55 24.58 -12.71
C THR A 545 -76.56 25.72 -12.91
N TYR A 546 -76.09 25.97 -14.13
CA TYR A 546 -75.16 27.08 -14.37
C TYR A 546 -75.86 28.42 -14.16
N ASN A 547 -75.22 29.32 -13.40
CA ASN A 547 -75.73 30.67 -13.20
C ASN A 547 -75.06 31.63 -14.20
N ASN A 548 -75.69 31.82 -15.35
CA ASN A 548 -75.27 32.79 -16.38
C ASN A 548 -75.61 34.25 -16.05
N GLY A 549 -76.13 34.55 -14.84
CA GLY A 549 -76.36 35.91 -14.37
C GLY A 549 -75.07 36.66 -14.03
N ALA A 550 -73.98 35.95 -13.80
CA ALA A 550 -72.63 36.50 -13.66
C ALA A 550 -71.72 35.96 -14.78
N PRO A 551 -70.95 36.81 -15.48
CA PRO A 551 -70.01 36.34 -16.47
C PRO A 551 -68.87 35.57 -15.80
N VAL A 552 -68.27 34.62 -16.53
CA VAL A 552 -67.00 34.00 -16.10
C VAL A 552 -65.98 35.11 -15.92
N THR A 553 -65.32 35.14 -14.77
CA THR A 553 -64.22 36.08 -14.52
C THR A 553 -62.89 35.40 -14.74
N PHE A 554 -61.92 36.16 -15.24
CA PHE A 554 -60.51 35.76 -15.35
C PHE A 554 -59.69 36.65 -14.45
N THR A 555 -58.79 36.08 -13.66
CA THR A 555 -57.94 36.84 -12.75
C THR A 555 -56.53 36.25 -12.78
N ASN A 556 -55.53 37.09 -13.04
CA ASN A 556 -54.14 36.69 -12.91
C ASN A 556 -53.82 36.39 -11.43
N GLY A 557 -52.94 35.41 -11.21
CA GLY A 557 -52.36 35.16 -9.89
C GLY A 557 -51.29 36.20 -9.53
N PRO A 558 -50.59 36.00 -8.39
CA PRO A 558 -49.52 36.89 -7.94
C PRO A 558 -48.41 37.11 -8.97
N THR A 559 -48.06 36.06 -9.71
CA THR A 559 -47.27 36.15 -10.94
C THR A 559 -48.24 36.10 -12.12
N SER A 560 -48.26 37.17 -12.92
CA SER A 560 -49.13 37.26 -14.09
C SER A 560 -48.91 36.09 -15.05
N SER A 561 -50.00 35.52 -15.56
CA SER A 561 -49.96 34.47 -16.59
C SER A 561 -49.34 34.94 -17.91
N GLY A 562 -49.32 36.26 -18.17
CA GLY A 562 -48.89 36.84 -19.45
C GLY A 562 -49.90 36.67 -20.59
N LEU A 563 -51.05 36.04 -20.34
CA LEU A 563 -52.11 35.87 -21.32
C LEU A 563 -52.77 37.23 -21.68
N GLY A 564 -53.28 37.31 -22.91
CA GLY A 564 -53.94 38.51 -23.42
C GLY A 564 -55.25 38.83 -22.72
N THR A 565 -55.79 40.03 -22.97
CA THR A 565 -57.04 40.50 -22.36
C THR A 565 -58.18 39.51 -22.54
N PHE A 566 -58.78 39.11 -21.42
CA PHE A 566 -59.90 38.18 -21.40
C PHE A 566 -61.23 38.92 -21.56
N ASN A 567 -62.02 38.53 -22.57
CA ASN A 567 -63.40 39.00 -22.73
C ASN A 567 -64.35 37.78 -22.70
N PRO A 568 -65.20 37.64 -21.66
CA PRO A 568 -66.07 36.47 -21.54
C PRO A 568 -67.04 36.30 -22.72
N ALA A 569 -67.45 37.38 -23.39
CA ALA A 569 -68.39 37.32 -24.51
C ALA A 569 -67.85 36.49 -25.70
N ASN A 570 -66.54 36.50 -25.94
CA ASN A 570 -65.93 35.76 -27.05
C ASN A 570 -65.05 34.58 -26.60
N ARG A 571 -64.81 34.40 -25.30
CA ARG A 571 -64.00 33.32 -24.73
C ARG A 571 -64.76 32.25 -23.96
N VAL A 572 -66.02 32.50 -23.62
CA VAL A 572 -66.87 31.51 -22.93
C VAL A 572 -67.90 30.97 -23.92
N ARG A 573 -68.04 29.64 -23.95
CA ARG A 573 -69.06 28.94 -24.75
C ARG A 573 -69.67 27.82 -23.92
N PHE A 574 -70.93 27.49 -24.19
CA PHE A 574 -71.68 26.50 -23.42
C PHE A 574 -72.08 25.31 -24.27
N SER A 575 -72.18 24.15 -23.62
CA SER A 575 -72.77 22.94 -24.18
C SER A 575 -74.04 22.58 -23.43
N ASN A 576 -75.07 22.16 -24.15
CA ASN A 576 -76.28 21.55 -23.62
C ASN A 576 -76.33 20.03 -23.86
N GLN A 577 -75.24 19.44 -24.34
CA GLN A 577 -75.18 18.01 -24.57
C GLN A 577 -75.15 17.25 -23.24
N PRO A 578 -75.72 16.03 -23.14
CA PRO A 578 -75.71 15.24 -21.91
C PRO A 578 -74.30 15.01 -21.33
N SER A 579 -73.27 14.92 -22.18
CA SER A 579 -71.87 14.78 -21.78
C SER A 579 -71.25 16.06 -21.23
N GLY A 580 -71.89 17.23 -21.40
CA GLY A 580 -71.29 18.54 -21.12
C GLY A 580 -70.09 18.88 -22.01
N LEU A 581 -69.81 18.09 -23.05
CA LEU A 581 -68.69 18.28 -23.98
C LEU A 581 -69.16 18.87 -25.31
N ASP A 582 -68.33 18.82 -26.33
CA ASP A 582 -68.62 19.40 -27.65
C ASP A 582 -69.98 18.91 -28.23
N PRO A 583 -70.68 19.75 -29.03
CA PRO A 583 -70.30 21.11 -29.43
C PRO A 583 -70.64 22.18 -28.38
N TYR A 584 -69.76 23.18 -28.21
CA TYR A 584 -70.02 24.36 -27.37
C TYR A 584 -70.67 25.49 -28.17
N THR A 585 -71.87 25.27 -28.68
CA THR A 585 -72.63 26.22 -29.50
C THR A 585 -73.91 26.71 -28.83
N TYR A 586 -74.18 26.29 -27.59
CA TYR A 586 -75.41 26.64 -26.88
C TYR A 586 -75.39 28.10 -26.42
N THR A 587 -76.47 28.82 -26.73
CA THR A 587 -76.74 30.18 -26.23
C THR A 587 -77.72 30.08 -25.07
N PRO A 588 -77.36 30.55 -23.86
CA PRO A 588 -78.26 30.52 -22.71
C PRO A 588 -79.57 31.29 -22.96
N VAL A 589 -80.70 30.75 -22.49
CA VAL A 589 -82.05 31.30 -22.70
C VAL A 589 -82.77 31.68 -21.41
N THR A 590 -82.29 31.21 -20.25
CA THR A 590 -82.81 31.53 -18.91
C THR A 590 -81.67 31.85 -17.94
N THR A 591 -81.98 32.35 -16.74
CA THR A 591 -80.97 32.59 -15.69
C THR A 591 -81.54 32.24 -14.31
N PRO A 592 -80.97 31.27 -13.58
CA PRO A 592 -79.97 30.28 -14.00
C PRO A 592 -80.47 29.38 -15.16
N ASP A 593 -79.57 28.81 -15.96
CA ASP A 593 -79.95 28.02 -17.16
C ASP A 593 -79.74 26.50 -16.94
N PRO A 594 -80.82 25.71 -16.76
CA PRO A 594 -80.74 24.28 -16.49
C PRO A 594 -80.45 23.45 -17.74
N ALA A 595 -80.34 24.03 -18.93
CA ALA A 595 -79.92 23.31 -20.13
C ALA A 595 -78.39 23.27 -20.29
N ILE A 596 -77.66 24.17 -19.63
CA ILE A 596 -76.19 24.16 -19.66
C ILE A 596 -75.67 22.93 -18.89
N ARG A 597 -74.83 22.14 -19.56
CA ARG A 597 -74.19 20.92 -19.04
C ARG A 597 -72.67 21.01 -19.04
N GLY A 598 -72.10 21.98 -19.75
CA GLY A 598 -70.67 22.24 -19.70
C GLY A 598 -70.27 23.63 -20.15
N VAL A 599 -69.12 24.07 -19.65
CA VAL A 599 -68.53 25.39 -19.87
C VAL A 599 -67.18 25.21 -20.55
N ARG A 600 -66.96 25.93 -21.65
CA ARG A 600 -65.66 26.03 -22.32
C ARG A 600 -65.12 27.45 -22.19
N VAL A 601 -63.89 27.56 -21.70
CA VAL A 601 -63.15 28.82 -21.61
C VAL A 601 -61.89 28.72 -22.47
N THR A 602 -61.68 29.69 -23.35
CA THR A 602 -60.44 29.81 -24.15
C THR A 602 -59.63 31.03 -23.73
N THR A 603 -58.32 30.98 -23.90
CA THR A 603 -57.44 32.13 -23.64
C THR A 603 -56.84 32.67 -24.95
N LEU A 604 -56.15 33.81 -24.85
CA LEU A 604 -55.38 34.39 -25.95
C LEU A 604 -53.93 34.59 -25.52
N GLY A 605 -53.04 34.61 -26.51
CA GLY A 605 -51.62 34.83 -26.26
C GLY A 605 -50.94 33.63 -25.63
N THR A 606 -49.68 33.84 -25.28
CA THR A 606 -48.74 32.84 -24.77
C THR A 606 -48.70 32.92 -23.25
N MET A 607 -48.92 31.80 -22.55
CA MET A 607 -48.72 31.78 -21.10
C MET A 607 -47.22 31.76 -20.79
N ALA A 608 -46.77 32.68 -19.95
CA ALA A 608 -45.37 32.82 -19.57
C ALA A 608 -44.81 31.55 -18.90
N ALA A 609 -43.50 31.35 -18.99
CA ALA A 609 -42.78 30.27 -18.32
C ALA A 609 -42.49 30.60 -16.84
N SER A 610 -42.37 29.58 -16.01
CA SER A 610 -41.80 29.70 -14.66
C SER A 610 -40.30 29.93 -14.71
N ASP A 611 -39.76 30.66 -13.74
CA ASP A 611 -38.32 30.74 -13.46
C ASP A 611 -37.91 29.90 -12.23
N GLY A 612 -38.87 29.17 -11.64
CA GLY A 612 -38.71 28.36 -10.43
C GLY A 612 -39.06 29.10 -9.14
N THR A 613 -39.21 30.43 -9.18
CA THR A 613 -39.65 31.28 -8.06
C THR A 613 -40.97 31.96 -8.37
N ALA A 614 -41.03 32.68 -9.49
CA ALA A 614 -42.24 33.25 -10.05
C ALA A 614 -42.92 32.22 -10.94
N ILE A 615 -44.14 31.82 -10.55
CA ILE A 615 -44.92 30.79 -11.25
C ILE A 615 -46.14 31.46 -11.90
N PRO A 616 -46.14 31.70 -13.22
CA PRO A 616 -47.25 32.33 -13.92
C PRO A 616 -48.55 31.58 -13.70
N GLU A 617 -49.59 32.32 -13.32
CA GLU A 617 -50.87 31.75 -12.90
C GLU A 617 -52.04 32.62 -13.36
N PHE A 618 -53.16 31.97 -13.68
CA PHE A 618 -54.46 32.61 -13.74
C PHE A 618 -55.53 31.71 -13.13
N SER A 619 -56.68 32.30 -12.81
CA SER A 619 -57.87 31.58 -12.43
C SER A 619 -59.08 32.05 -13.21
N VAL A 620 -59.98 31.11 -13.50
CA VAL A 620 -61.32 31.39 -14.02
C VAL A 620 -62.36 31.03 -12.97
N THR A 621 -63.35 31.89 -12.74
CA THR A 621 -64.44 31.61 -11.81
C THR A 621 -65.79 31.74 -12.47
N PHE A 622 -66.71 30.86 -12.09
CA PHE A 622 -68.10 30.86 -12.55
C PHE A 622 -68.99 30.31 -11.45
N ASP A 623 -70.27 30.69 -11.50
CA ASP A 623 -71.23 30.35 -10.46
C ASP A 623 -72.28 29.35 -10.96
N THR A 624 -72.78 28.53 -10.03
CA THR A 624 -73.85 27.56 -10.26
C THR A 624 -74.82 27.57 -9.09
N VAL A 625 -76.04 27.09 -9.29
CA VAL A 625 -77.08 26.97 -8.27
C VAL A 625 -77.44 25.50 -8.07
N VAL A 626 -77.53 25.05 -6.82
CA VAL A 626 -78.01 23.69 -6.49
C VAL A 626 -79.47 23.56 -6.91
N GLN A 627 -79.80 22.46 -7.62
CA GLN A 627 -81.16 22.16 -8.09
C GLN A 627 -82.12 21.80 -6.96
#